data_AF-A0A7Y2PND1-F1
#
_entry.id   AF-A0A7Y2PND1-F1
#
_cell.length_a   1.000
_cell.length_b   1.000
_cell.length_c   1.000
_cell.angle_alpha   90.00
_cell.angle_beta   90.00
_cell.angle_gamma   90.00
#
_symmetry.space_group_name_H-M   'P 1'
#
loop_
_entity.id
_entity.type
_entity.pdbx_description
1 polymer ?
#
loop_
_entity_poly.entity_id
_entity_poly.type
_entity_poly.pdbx_seq_one_letter_code
_entity_poly.pdbx_strand_id
1 'polypeptide(L)'
;MFFVMVLVDVIIVFSFLFIALRKGDIHIKNRMWVYLFISGFLFQIIFLLRKHWEVYLLSLNTSLWYVLTIVQADNAFWEELAKLLAVLVVVYFLDKNMMVQFKDLKYSTAIFTYTGLAYGIGEAMSLMFLYYYPQYGQIFGMQIPVGLTLGLGYVLERFFAILAHGIMGGVIGIGFSRYIFNKKFISLLIYFIIAMFYHMFIDGFVILCQYYPQFYSFFN
;
A
#
# COMPACT_ATOMS: atom_id res chain seq x y z
N MET A 1 0.50 25.31 6.08
CA MET A 1 -0.45 24.20 5.82
C MET A 1 -0.67 24.00 4.32
N PHE A 2 -1.22 24.99 3.60
CA PHE A 2 -1.39 24.94 2.14
C PHE A 2 -0.10 24.61 1.35
N PHE A 3 1.01 25.30 1.65
CA PHE A 3 2.29 25.07 0.97
C PHE A 3 2.87 23.66 1.16
N VAL A 4 2.69 23.06 2.35
CA VAL A 4 3.17 21.70 2.67
C VAL A 4 2.37 20.65 1.88
N MET A 5 1.08 20.87 1.71
CA MET A 5 0.21 19.95 0.99
C MET A 5 0.43 20.03 -0.53
N VAL A 6 0.62 21.24 -1.07
CA VAL A 6 1.03 21.43 -2.48
C VAL A 6 2.37 20.72 -2.76
N LEU A 7 3.30 20.73 -1.81
CA LEU A 7 4.56 19.99 -1.95
C LEU A 7 4.34 18.48 -2.03
N VAL A 8 3.42 17.94 -1.22
CA VAL A 8 3.03 16.52 -1.24
C VAL A 8 2.38 16.16 -2.57
N ASP A 9 1.46 16.97 -3.08
CA ASP A 9 0.80 16.74 -4.38
C ASP A 9 1.83 16.73 -5.52
N VAL A 10 2.77 17.68 -5.52
CA VAL A 10 3.86 17.74 -6.50
C VAL A 10 4.76 16.51 -6.38
N ILE A 11 5.21 16.14 -5.18
CA ILE A 11 6.05 14.96 -4.96
C ILE A 11 5.32 13.68 -5.36
N ILE A 12 4.04 13.54 -5.04
CA ILE A 12 3.24 12.37 -5.39
C ILE A 12 3.08 12.27 -6.90
N VAL A 13 2.72 13.35 -7.59
CA VAL A 13 2.57 13.36 -9.05
C VAL A 13 3.90 13.09 -9.76
N PHE A 14 5.00 13.69 -9.30
CA PHE A 14 6.33 13.42 -9.86
C PHE A 14 6.81 12.01 -9.55
N SER A 15 6.55 11.47 -8.35
CA SER A 15 6.83 10.08 -8.02
C SER A 15 6.01 9.15 -8.90
N PHE A 16 4.72 9.42 -9.06
CA PHE A 16 3.84 8.65 -9.93
C PHE A 16 4.35 8.64 -11.38
N LEU A 17 4.69 9.80 -11.94
CA LEU A 17 5.23 9.92 -13.29
C LEU A 17 6.59 9.23 -13.43
N PHE A 18 7.52 9.47 -12.50
CA PHE A 18 8.85 8.87 -12.52
C PHE A 18 8.77 7.34 -12.47
N ILE A 19 7.94 6.81 -11.57
CA ILE A 19 7.78 5.38 -11.34
C ILE A 19 7.03 4.74 -12.53
N ALA A 20 5.95 5.37 -13.03
CA ALA A 20 5.20 4.88 -14.19
C ALA A 20 6.03 4.90 -15.49
N LEU A 21 6.99 5.82 -15.63
CA LEU A 21 7.87 5.89 -16.80
C LEU A 21 9.13 5.00 -16.66
N ARG A 22 9.49 4.59 -15.44
CA ARG A 22 10.70 3.80 -15.18
C ARG A 22 10.45 2.29 -15.29
N LYS A 23 10.41 1.82 -16.53
CA LYS A 23 10.24 0.39 -16.86
C LYS A 23 11.51 -0.46 -16.69
N GLY A 24 12.70 0.15 -16.67
CA GLY A 24 13.98 -0.58 -16.59
C GLY A 24 14.10 -1.66 -17.68
N ASP A 25 14.70 -2.80 -17.33
CA ASP A 25 14.85 -3.95 -18.25
C ASP A 25 13.60 -4.87 -18.30
N ILE A 26 12.44 -4.42 -17.80
CA ILE A 26 11.21 -5.23 -17.76
C ILE A 26 10.61 -5.24 -19.17
N HIS A 27 10.60 -6.39 -19.83
CA HIS A 27 10.13 -6.57 -21.21
C HIS A 27 8.60 -6.75 -21.31
N ILE A 28 7.81 -5.94 -20.61
CA ILE A 28 6.33 -5.95 -20.70
C ILE A 28 5.87 -4.91 -21.74
N LYS A 29 4.77 -5.12 -22.46
CA LYS A 29 4.22 -4.08 -23.37
C LYS A 29 3.93 -2.78 -22.59
N ASN A 30 4.24 -1.61 -23.14
CA ASN A 30 4.04 -0.33 -22.44
C ASN A 30 2.61 -0.13 -21.93
N ARG A 31 1.60 -0.57 -22.69
CA ARG A 31 0.19 -0.52 -22.25
C ARG A 31 -0.05 -1.36 -20.99
N MET A 32 0.51 -2.57 -20.94
CA MET A 32 0.38 -3.47 -19.79
C MET A 32 1.14 -2.95 -18.57
N TRP A 33 2.30 -2.33 -18.81
CA TRP A 33 3.03 -1.61 -17.77
C TRP A 33 2.17 -0.51 -17.16
N VAL A 34 1.57 0.36 -17.98
CA VAL A 34 0.65 1.40 -17.50
C VAL A 34 -0.56 0.80 -16.77
N TYR A 35 -1.10 -0.32 -17.24
CA TYR A 35 -2.20 -1.01 -16.55
C TYR A 35 -1.81 -1.55 -15.17
N LEU A 36 -0.58 -2.04 -14.96
CA LEU A 36 -0.10 -2.45 -13.62
C LEU A 36 -0.09 -1.27 -12.65
N PHE A 37 0.31 -0.10 -13.11
CA PHE A 37 0.29 1.12 -12.29
C PHE A 37 -1.12 1.56 -11.96
N ILE A 38 -1.97 1.67 -12.98
CA ILE A 38 -3.37 2.09 -12.81
C ILE A 38 -4.11 1.09 -11.91
N SER A 39 -3.88 -0.22 -12.07
CA SER A 39 -4.52 -1.22 -11.22
C SER A 39 -4.10 -1.07 -9.76
N GLY A 40 -2.80 -0.92 -9.47
CA GLY A 40 -2.33 -0.70 -8.10
C GLY A 40 -2.99 0.51 -7.44
N PHE A 41 -3.04 1.63 -8.15
CA PHE A 41 -3.69 2.86 -7.68
C PHE A 41 -5.20 2.69 -7.45
N LEU A 42 -5.94 2.13 -8.42
CA LEU A 42 -7.39 1.96 -8.31
C LEU A 42 -7.79 0.95 -7.25
N PHE A 43 -7.00 -0.11 -7.07
CA PHE A 43 -7.25 -1.11 -6.03
C PHE A 43 -7.16 -0.49 -4.65
N GLN A 44 -6.29 0.50 -4.43
CA GLN A 44 -6.29 1.23 -3.18
C GLN A 44 -7.64 1.92 -2.93
N ILE A 45 -8.18 2.65 -3.92
CA ILE A 45 -9.44 3.39 -3.76
C ILE A 45 -10.61 2.43 -3.50
N ILE A 46 -10.66 1.32 -4.24
CA ILE A 46 -11.72 0.30 -4.08
C ILE A 46 -11.62 -0.33 -2.69
N PHE A 47 -10.42 -0.72 -2.27
CA PHE A 47 -10.22 -1.35 -0.98
C PHE A 47 -10.33 -0.36 0.16
N LEU A 48 -10.28 0.96 -0.08
CA LEU A 48 -10.53 1.94 0.97
C LEU A 48 -11.93 1.76 1.61
N LEU A 49 -12.91 1.26 0.87
CA LEU A 49 -14.24 0.94 1.40
C LEU A 49 -14.22 -0.13 2.51
N ARG A 50 -13.19 -0.98 2.59
CA ARG A 50 -13.07 -1.96 3.68
C ARG A 50 -12.86 -1.31 5.05
N LYS A 51 -12.49 -0.02 5.11
CA LYS A 51 -12.36 0.72 6.37
C LYS A 51 -13.69 0.79 7.16
N HIS A 52 -14.85 0.54 6.53
CA HIS A 52 -16.11 0.28 7.26
C HIS A 52 -16.02 -0.94 8.20
N TRP A 53 -15.34 -2.00 7.78
CA TRP A 53 -15.10 -3.18 8.63
C TRP A 53 -14.13 -2.86 9.76
N GLU A 54 -13.11 -2.04 9.50
CA GLU A 54 -12.18 -1.57 10.52
C GLU A 54 -12.91 -0.81 11.63
N VAL A 55 -13.82 0.11 11.27
CA VAL A 55 -14.66 0.83 12.23
C VAL A 55 -15.58 -0.12 13.00
N TYR A 56 -16.16 -1.11 12.33
CA TYR A 56 -16.95 -2.13 13.00
C TYR A 56 -16.12 -2.89 14.05
N LEU A 57 -14.91 -3.34 13.71
CA LEU A 57 -14.01 -4.01 14.65
C LEU A 57 -13.66 -3.09 15.82
N LEU A 58 -13.34 -1.82 15.56
CA LEU A 58 -13.07 -0.83 16.61
C LEU A 58 -14.27 -0.63 17.54
N SER A 59 -15.50 -0.72 17.04
CA SER A 59 -16.72 -0.62 17.87
C SER A 59 -16.91 -1.81 18.81
N LEU A 60 -16.32 -2.97 18.52
CA LEU A 60 -16.40 -4.16 19.37
C LEU A 60 -15.46 -4.06 20.58
N ASN A 61 -14.25 -3.53 20.39
CA ASN A 61 -13.26 -3.38 21.45
C ASN A 61 -12.19 -2.35 21.04
N THR A 62 -11.95 -1.36 21.91
CA THR A 62 -10.97 -0.28 21.69
C THR A 62 -9.67 -0.45 22.49
N SER A 63 -9.47 -1.59 23.15
CA SER A 63 -8.23 -1.88 23.87
C SER A 63 -7.04 -1.94 22.89
N LEU A 64 -5.90 -1.37 23.31
CA LEU A 64 -4.69 -1.28 22.48
C LEU A 64 -4.30 -2.64 21.88
N TRP A 65 -4.30 -3.70 22.69
CA TRP A 65 -3.93 -5.03 22.22
C TRP A 65 -4.87 -5.57 21.14
N TYR A 66 -6.19 -5.33 21.29
CA TYR A 66 -7.17 -5.70 20.27
C TYR A 66 -6.91 -4.94 18.97
N VAL A 67 -6.65 -3.62 19.06
CA VAL A 67 -6.34 -2.80 17.89
C VAL A 67 -5.07 -3.28 17.19
N LEU A 68 -3.96 -3.44 17.92
CA LEU A 68 -2.66 -3.84 17.37
C LEU A 68 -2.63 -5.25 16.77
N THR A 69 -3.50 -6.16 17.22
CA THR A 69 -3.47 -7.56 16.78
C THR A 69 -4.58 -7.91 15.81
N ILE A 70 -5.84 -7.53 16.09
CA ILE A 70 -7.00 -7.95 15.30
C ILE A 70 -7.31 -6.91 14.23
N VAL A 71 -7.49 -5.65 14.63
CA VAL A 71 -7.83 -4.56 13.71
C VAL A 71 -6.69 -4.37 12.69
N GLN A 72 -5.44 -4.38 13.15
CA GLN A 72 -4.28 -4.26 12.26
C GLN A 72 -4.04 -5.49 11.38
N ALA A 73 -4.37 -6.70 11.85
CA ALA A 73 -4.28 -7.89 11.00
C ALA A 73 -5.31 -7.86 9.86
N ASP A 74 -6.54 -7.42 10.14
CA ASP A 74 -7.57 -7.21 9.11
C ASP A 74 -7.11 -6.14 8.11
N ASN A 75 -6.64 -4.99 8.60
CA ASN A 75 -6.08 -3.91 7.80
C ASN A 75 -4.97 -4.42 6.86
N ALA A 76 -3.93 -5.03 7.43
CA ALA A 76 -2.81 -5.56 6.68
C ALA A 76 -3.24 -6.63 5.66
N PHE A 77 -4.16 -7.53 6.02
CA PHE A 77 -4.64 -8.58 5.13
C PHE A 77 -5.25 -8.00 3.86
N TRP A 78 -6.21 -7.08 4.01
CA TRP A 78 -6.93 -6.51 2.88
C TRP A 78 -6.01 -5.68 1.98
N GLU A 79 -5.08 -4.94 2.56
CA GLU A 79 -4.15 -4.10 1.79
C GLU A 79 -3.10 -4.92 1.04
N GLU A 80 -2.58 -5.99 1.61
CA GLU A 80 -1.67 -6.88 0.90
C GLU A 80 -2.41 -7.69 -0.16
N LEU A 81 -3.65 -8.11 0.13
CA LEU A 81 -4.52 -8.78 -0.84
C LEU A 81 -4.82 -7.87 -2.04
N ALA A 82 -5.09 -6.59 -1.81
CA ALA A 82 -5.34 -5.61 -2.87
C ALA A 82 -4.16 -5.51 -3.84
N LYS A 83 -2.92 -5.45 -3.33
CA LYS A 83 -1.70 -5.39 -4.16
C LYS A 83 -1.52 -6.66 -4.99
N LEU A 84 -1.74 -7.83 -4.40
CA LEU A 84 -1.68 -9.09 -5.13
C LEU A 84 -2.73 -9.17 -6.23
N LEU A 85 -3.98 -8.80 -5.93
CA LEU A 85 -5.08 -8.79 -6.89
C LEU A 85 -4.85 -7.78 -8.02
N ALA A 86 -4.30 -6.59 -7.71
CA ALA A 86 -3.96 -5.57 -8.70
C ALA A 86 -2.99 -6.10 -9.76
N VAL A 87 -1.99 -6.90 -9.35
CA VAL A 87 -1.08 -7.56 -10.30
C VAL A 87 -1.81 -8.66 -11.06
N LEU A 88 -2.59 -9.50 -10.39
CA LEU A 88 -3.30 -10.64 -11.00
C LEU A 88 -4.26 -10.21 -12.11
N VAL A 89 -4.97 -9.10 -11.93
CA VAL A 89 -5.87 -8.53 -12.95
C VAL A 89 -5.10 -8.26 -14.25
N VAL A 90 -3.90 -7.68 -14.17
CA VAL A 90 -3.13 -7.34 -15.37
C VAL A 90 -2.39 -8.56 -15.92
N VAL A 91 -1.88 -9.41 -15.04
CA VAL A 91 -1.25 -10.70 -15.39
C VAL A 91 -2.19 -11.59 -16.20
N TYR A 92 -3.49 -11.56 -15.93
CA TYR A 92 -4.50 -12.30 -16.70
C TYR A 92 -4.49 -11.94 -18.21
N PHE A 93 -4.13 -10.70 -18.55
CA PHE A 93 -4.08 -10.21 -19.93
C PHE A 93 -2.68 -10.28 -20.56
N LEU A 94 -1.68 -10.83 -19.85
CA LEU A 94 -0.33 -10.97 -20.39
C LEU A 94 -0.21 -12.23 -21.27
N ASP A 95 0.33 -12.04 -22.47
CA ASP A 95 0.75 -13.13 -23.34
C ASP A 95 1.82 -14.02 -22.65
N LYS A 96 1.87 -15.30 -23.04
CA LYS A 96 2.81 -16.30 -22.47
C LYS A 96 4.27 -15.82 -22.44
N ASN A 97 4.72 -15.09 -23.46
CA ASN A 97 6.09 -14.57 -23.54
C ASN A 97 6.39 -13.52 -22.46
N MET A 98 5.40 -12.70 -22.09
CA MET A 98 5.54 -11.71 -21.01
C MET A 98 5.47 -12.38 -19.63
N MET A 99 4.65 -13.43 -19.49
CA MET A 99 4.54 -14.22 -18.27
C MET A 99 5.84 -14.89 -17.83
N VAL A 100 6.76 -15.16 -18.78
CA VAL A 100 8.08 -15.73 -18.47
C VAL A 100 8.88 -14.83 -17.52
N GLN A 101 8.70 -13.51 -17.57
CA GLN A 101 9.45 -12.59 -16.71
C GLN A 101 9.12 -12.76 -15.22
N PHE A 102 7.90 -13.16 -14.87
CA PHE A 102 7.56 -13.43 -13.47
C PHE A 102 8.27 -14.67 -12.91
N LYS A 103 8.84 -15.54 -13.76
CA LYS A 103 9.71 -16.63 -13.30
C LYS A 103 11.05 -16.12 -12.77
N ASP A 104 11.51 -14.97 -13.26
CA ASP A 104 12.73 -14.34 -12.76
C ASP A 104 12.40 -13.55 -11.49
N LEU A 105 13.16 -13.81 -10.44
CA LEU A 105 13.02 -13.15 -9.16
C LEU A 105 13.19 -11.63 -9.29
N LYS A 106 14.15 -11.16 -10.11
CA LYS A 106 14.42 -9.73 -10.31
C LYS A 106 13.19 -9.02 -10.85
N TYR A 107 12.59 -9.56 -11.91
CA TYR A 107 11.46 -8.91 -12.59
C TYR A 107 10.17 -9.04 -11.79
N SER A 108 9.88 -10.21 -11.20
CA SER A 108 8.70 -10.40 -10.35
C SER A 108 8.71 -9.45 -9.15
N THR A 109 9.86 -9.37 -8.46
CA THR A 109 10.04 -8.44 -7.33
C THR A 109 9.85 -7.01 -7.78
N ALA A 110 10.48 -6.60 -8.89
CA ALA A 110 10.35 -5.24 -9.40
C ALA A 110 8.91 -4.88 -9.77
N ILE A 111 8.20 -5.73 -10.53
CA ILE A 111 6.81 -5.48 -10.95
C ILE A 111 5.89 -5.29 -9.74
N PHE A 112 6.02 -6.17 -8.74
CA PHE A 112 5.22 -6.04 -7.53
C PHE A 112 5.63 -4.84 -6.68
N THR A 113 6.93 -4.50 -6.60
CA THR A 113 7.37 -3.26 -5.94
C THR A 113 6.74 -2.05 -6.59
N TYR A 114 6.76 -1.99 -7.92
CA TYR A 114 6.14 -0.90 -8.67
C TYR A 114 4.63 -0.82 -8.47
N THR A 115 3.95 -1.97 -8.40
CA THR A 115 2.51 -2.02 -8.09
C THR A 115 2.23 -1.57 -6.65
N GLY A 116 3.08 -1.96 -5.69
CA GLY A 116 3.01 -1.52 -4.31
C GLY A 116 3.24 -0.02 -4.15
N LEU A 117 4.20 0.55 -4.89
CA LEU A 117 4.40 2.01 -4.93
C LEU A 117 3.18 2.73 -5.49
N ALA A 118 2.56 2.21 -6.56
CA ALA A 118 1.34 2.77 -7.12
C ALA A 118 0.17 2.73 -6.14
N TYR A 119 0.04 1.62 -5.40
CA TYR A 119 -0.93 1.48 -4.32
C TYR A 119 -0.70 2.52 -3.22
N GLY A 120 0.54 2.66 -2.73
CA GLY A 120 0.87 3.65 -1.69
C GLY A 120 0.69 5.09 -2.15
N ILE A 121 0.90 5.38 -3.43
CA ILE A 121 0.54 6.68 -4.02
C ILE A 121 -0.98 6.89 -3.97
N GLY A 122 -1.78 5.88 -4.34
CA GLY A 122 -3.24 5.92 -4.19
C GLY A 122 -3.66 6.21 -2.75
N GLU A 123 -3.00 5.56 -1.79
CA GLU A 123 -3.25 5.78 -0.37
C GLU A 123 -2.94 7.22 0.04
N ALA A 124 -1.75 7.72 -0.27
CA ALA A 124 -1.35 9.09 0.04
C ALA A 124 -2.29 10.13 -0.62
N MET A 125 -2.69 9.92 -1.88
CA MET A 125 -3.63 10.82 -2.58
C MET A 125 -5.02 10.77 -1.99
N SER A 126 -5.55 9.58 -1.70
CA SER A 126 -6.90 9.43 -1.14
C SER A 126 -6.97 10.03 0.26
N LEU A 127 -5.96 9.82 1.10
CA LEU A 127 -5.90 10.38 2.44
C LEU A 127 -5.72 11.90 2.41
N MET A 128 -4.92 12.43 1.48
CA MET A 128 -4.83 13.88 1.26
C MET A 128 -6.17 14.46 0.80
N PHE A 129 -6.84 13.82 -0.16
CA PHE A 129 -8.17 14.24 -0.62
C PHE A 129 -9.18 14.28 0.55
N LEU A 130 -9.17 13.26 1.40
CA LEU A 130 -10.06 13.19 2.56
C LEU A 130 -9.65 14.16 3.68
N TYR A 131 -8.38 14.53 3.74
CA TYR A 131 -7.93 15.61 4.60
C TYR A 131 -8.51 16.96 4.14
N TYR A 132 -8.51 17.24 2.83
CA TYR A 132 -9.12 18.44 2.25
C TYR A 132 -10.64 18.46 2.31
N TYR A 133 -11.25 17.29 2.16
CA TYR A 133 -12.71 17.12 2.08
C TYR A 133 -13.19 16.05 3.07
N PRO A 134 -13.08 16.31 4.38
CA PRO A 134 -13.37 15.33 5.43
C PRO A 134 -14.82 14.85 5.43
N GLN A 135 -15.75 15.62 4.85
CA GLN A 135 -17.14 15.20 4.65
C GLN A 135 -17.28 13.92 3.83
N TYR A 136 -16.31 13.60 2.95
CA TYR A 136 -16.31 12.35 2.19
C TYR A 136 -15.71 11.17 2.97
N GLY A 137 -15.12 11.40 4.15
CA GLY A 137 -14.58 10.35 5.01
C GLY A 137 -15.60 9.27 5.34
N GLN A 138 -16.85 9.64 5.59
CA GLN A 138 -17.93 8.71 5.91
C GLN A 138 -18.23 7.71 4.80
N ILE A 139 -18.04 8.09 3.52
CA ILE A 139 -18.25 7.20 2.37
C ILE A 139 -17.31 6.00 2.46
N PHE A 140 -16.10 6.24 2.95
CA PHE A 140 -15.07 5.22 3.12
C PHE A 140 -15.02 4.64 4.53
N GLY A 141 -15.93 5.01 5.44
CA GLY A 141 -15.87 4.51 6.81
C GLY A 141 -14.73 5.12 7.61
N MET A 142 -14.38 6.38 7.37
CA MET A 142 -13.42 7.15 8.18
C MET A 142 -14.14 8.21 9.02
N GLN A 143 -13.78 8.32 10.29
CA GLN A 143 -14.43 9.22 11.26
C GLN A 143 -13.77 10.61 11.46
N ILE A 144 -12.70 10.95 10.70
CA ILE A 144 -11.97 12.26 10.63
C ILE A 144 -10.90 12.50 11.73
N PRO A 145 -9.78 13.24 11.45
CA PRO A 145 -8.98 13.28 10.23
C PRO A 145 -7.76 12.36 10.36
N VAL A 146 -7.39 11.75 9.25
CA VAL A 146 -6.19 10.93 9.11
C VAL A 146 -4.97 11.84 9.07
N GLY A 147 -4.07 11.67 10.04
CA GLY A 147 -2.82 12.43 10.17
C GLY A 147 -2.53 12.74 11.63
N LEU A 148 -1.66 11.93 12.24
CA LEU A 148 -1.10 12.22 13.56
C LEU A 148 -0.16 13.42 13.55
N THR A 149 0.38 13.72 12.37
CA THR A 149 1.42 14.71 12.17
C THR A 149 0.89 15.84 11.28
N LEU A 150 1.23 17.08 11.63
CA LEU A 150 0.98 18.28 10.83
C LEU A 150 2.31 18.78 10.27
N GLY A 151 2.29 19.46 9.13
CA GLY A 151 3.50 20.04 8.55
C GLY A 151 4.44 19.00 7.91
N LEU A 152 5.76 19.15 8.06
CA LEU A 152 6.75 18.30 7.40
C LEU A 152 6.70 16.82 7.85
N GLY A 153 6.27 16.56 9.09
CA GLY A 153 6.07 15.20 9.58
C GLY A 153 5.08 14.39 8.73
N TYR A 154 4.00 15.03 8.27
CA TYR A 154 3.01 14.40 7.39
C TYR A 154 3.63 14.02 6.04
N VAL A 155 4.46 14.89 5.47
CA VAL A 155 5.14 14.64 4.18
C VAL A 155 6.05 13.42 4.29
N LEU A 156 6.83 13.36 5.37
CA LEU A 156 7.73 12.23 5.63
C LEU A 156 6.93 10.95 5.86
N GLU A 157 5.87 10.99 6.68
CA GLU A 157 4.98 9.85 6.93
C GLU A 157 4.41 9.29 5.62
N ARG A 158 3.89 10.16 4.73
CA ARG A 158 3.36 9.73 3.44
C ARG A 158 4.44 9.17 2.51
N PHE A 159 5.63 9.77 2.49
CA PHE A 159 6.76 9.25 1.71
C PHE A 159 7.19 7.86 2.20
N PHE A 160 7.29 7.66 3.51
CA PHE A 160 7.60 6.36 4.11
C PHE A 160 6.50 5.33 3.86
N ALA A 161 5.23 5.72 3.94
CA ALA A 161 4.10 4.82 3.61
C ALA A 161 4.17 4.32 2.16
N ILE A 162 4.42 5.23 1.20
CA ILE A 162 4.60 4.85 -0.22
C ILE A 162 5.73 3.83 -0.37
N LEU A 163 6.89 4.11 0.23
CA LEU A 163 8.04 3.20 0.17
C LEU A 163 7.75 1.85 0.82
N ALA A 164 7.10 1.85 1.99
CA ALA A 164 6.72 0.64 2.71
C ALA A 164 5.81 -0.24 1.86
N HIS A 165 4.81 0.33 1.19
CA HIS A 165 3.96 -0.41 0.26
C HIS A 165 4.73 -0.98 -0.94
N GLY A 166 5.72 -0.26 -1.45
CA GLY A 166 6.65 -0.78 -2.47
C GLY A 166 7.46 -1.98 -1.98
N ILE A 167 7.96 -1.92 -0.74
CA ILE A 167 8.69 -3.03 -0.12
C ILE A 167 7.77 -4.24 0.04
N MET A 168 6.58 -4.06 0.62
CA MET A 168 5.61 -5.13 0.84
C MET A 168 5.17 -5.79 -0.47
N GLY A 169 4.90 -4.98 -1.50
CA GLY A 169 4.66 -5.48 -2.84
C GLY A 169 5.83 -6.36 -3.31
N GLY A 170 7.06 -5.85 -3.27
CA GLY A 170 8.26 -6.61 -3.65
C GLY A 170 8.38 -7.96 -2.94
N VAL A 171 8.14 -7.99 -1.62
CA VAL A 171 8.13 -9.21 -0.80
C VAL A 171 7.11 -10.22 -1.33
N ILE A 172 5.88 -9.79 -1.62
CA ILE A 172 4.85 -10.64 -2.26
C ILE A 172 5.34 -11.14 -3.62
N GLY A 173 6.02 -10.30 -4.40
CA GLY A 173 6.61 -10.63 -5.69
C GLY A 173 7.64 -11.76 -5.64
N ILE A 174 8.42 -11.87 -4.55
CA ILE A 174 9.34 -13.00 -4.30
C ILE A 174 8.54 -14.31 -4.19
N GLY A 175 7.47 -14.30 -3.39
CA GLY A 175 6.57 -15.45 -3.23
C GLY A 175 5.86 -15.82 -4.53
N PHE A 176 5.42 -14.83 -5.28
CA PHE A 176 4.73 -15.01 -6.56
C PHE A 176 5.64 -15.64 -7.63
N SER A 177 6.91 -15.23 -7.68
CA SER A 177 7.89 -15.82 -8.60
C SER A 177 8.07 -17.31 -8.33
N ARG A 178 8.20 -17.70 -7.06
CA ARG A 178 8.31 -19.10 -6.63
C ARG A 178 7.03 -19.89 -6.89
N TYR A 179 5.86 -19.26 -6.77
CA TYR A 179 4.59 -19.86 -7.13
C TYR A 179 4.50 -20.14 -8.63
N ILE A 180 4.88 -19.19 -9.50
CA ILE A 180 4.85 -19.40 -10.95
C ILE A 180 5.89 -20.43 -11.40
N PHE A 181 7.11 -20.36 -10.86
CA PHE A 181 8.21 -21.25 -11.26
C PHE A 181 8.07 -22.68 -10.71
N ASN A 182 7.75 -22.83 -9.42
CA ASN A 182 7.74 -24.13 -8.73
C ASN A 182 6.33 -24.64 -8.37
N LYS A 183 5.26 -23.92 -8.71
CA LYS A 183 3.88 -24.22 -8.25
C LYS A 183 3.72 -24.32 -6.73
N LYS A 184 4.64 -23.71 -5.97
CA LYS A 184 4.65 -23.73 -4.51
C LYS A 184 3.78 -22.62 -3.93
N PHE A 185 2.47 -22.88 -3.81
CA PHE A 185 1.52 -21.94 -3.19
C PHE A 185 1.91 -21.55 -1.76
N ILE A 186 2.46 -22.51 -0.99
CA ILE A 186 2.98 -22.27 0.36
C ILE A 186 4.02 -21.14 0.38
N SER A 187 4.85 -21.03 -0.66
CA SER A 187 5.83 -19.95 -0.73
C SER A 187 5.14 -18.59 -0.85
N LEU A 188 4.10 -18.47 -1.69
CA LEU A 188 3.33 -17.23 -1.81
C LEU A 188 2.69 -16.87 -0.46
N LEU A 189 2.08 -17.83 0.23
CA LEU A 189 1.49 -17.63 1.56
C LEU A 189 2.52 -17.13 2.58
N ILE A 190 3.71 -17.74 2.64
CA ILE A 190 4.76 -17.32 3.59
C ILE A 190 5.14 -15.86 3.35
N TYR A 191 5.43 -15.48 2.09
CA TYR A 191 5.84 -14.10 1.79
C TYR A 191 4.70 -13.11 1.95
N PHE A 192 3.45 -13.52 1.70
CA PHE A 192 2.27 -12.71 1.99
C PHE A 192 2.13 -12.44 3.49
N ILE A 193 2.28 -13.47 4.34
CA ILE A 193 2.27 -13.33 5.80
C ILE A 193 3.42 -12.44 6.29
N ILE A 194 4.62 -12.56 5.70
CA ILE A 194 5.74 -11.66 6.02
C ILE A 194 5.39 -10.21 5.69
N ALA A 195 4.79 -9.95 4.52
CA ALA A 195 4.34 -8.62 4.15
C ALA A 195 3.29 -8.09 5.15
N MET A 196 2.33 -8.92 5.57
CA MET A 196 1.36 -8.54 6.61
C MET A 196 2.03 -8.18 7.94
N PHE A 197 2.97 -8.99 8.44
CA PHE A 197 3.67 -8.68 9.69
C PHE A 197 4.47 -7.37 9.60
N TYR A 198 5.10 -7.11 8.45
CA TYR A 198 5.81 -5.85 8.21
C TYR A 198 4.84 -4.66 8.19
N HIS A 199 3.67 -4.82 7.55
CA HIS A 199 2.60 -3.82 7.55
C HIS A 199 2.13 -3.50 8.97
N MET A 200 1.75 -4.54 9.72
CA MET A 200 1.28 -4.41 11.10
C MET A 200 2.32 -3.77 12.01
N PHE A 201 3.60 -4.01 11.77
CA PHE A 201 4.68 -3.37 12.52
C PHE A 201 4.71 -1.85 12.27
N ILE A 202 4.58 -1.41 11.02
CA ILE A 202 4.58 0.01 10.66
C ILE A 202 3.33 0.70 11.19
N ASP A 203 2.15 0.21 10.85
CA ASP A 203 0.88 0.83 11.28
C ASP A 203 0.68 0.71 12.79
N GLY A 204 1.08 -0.42 13.37
CA GLY A 204 1.05 -0.64 14.81
C GLY A 204 1.95 0.34 15.57
N PHE A 205 3.10 0.72 15.01
CA PHE A 205 3.96 1.76 15.59
C PHE A 205 3.25 3.12 15.58
N VAL A 206 2.62 3.48 14.46
CA VAL A 206 1.84 4.72 14.32
C VAL A 206 0.70 4.76 15.34
N ILE A 207 -0.04 3.65 15.52
CA ILE A 207 -1.13 3.53 16.51
C ILE A 207 -0.60 3.55 17.94
N LEU A 208 0.52 2.90 18.22
CA LEU A 208 1.14 2.93 19.55
C LEU A 208 1.42 4.38 19.96
N CYS A 209 1.91 5.21 19.03
CA CYS A 209 2.13 6.62 19.27
C CYS A 209 0.82 7.42 19.46
N GLN A 210 -0.32 6.98 18.89
CA GLN A 210 -1.64 7.56 19.21
C GLN A 210 -2.06 7.29 20.65
N TYR A 211 -1.88 6.07 21.14
CA TYR A 211 -2.25 5.67 22.50
C TYR A 211 -1.28 6.24 23.56
N TYR A 212 -0.02 6.44 23.19
CA TYR A 212 1.01 7.00 24.06
C TYR A 212 1.72 8.18 23.38
N PRO A 213 1.11 9.38 23.42
CA PRO A 213 1.66 10.58 22.76
C PRO A 213 3.05 11.00 23.25
N GLN A 214 3.50 10.48 24.39
CA GLN A 214 4.83 10.71 24.95
C GLN A 214 5.95 10.20 24.02
N PHE A 215 5.66 9.22 23.15
CA PHE A 215 6.60 8.78 22.13
C PHE A 215 6.75 9.79 20.96
N TYR A 216 5.82 10.74 20.79
CA TYR A 216 5.91 11.78 19.77
C TYR A 216 6.90 12.90 20.11
N SER A 217 7.17 13.16 21.40
CA SER A 217 8.13 14.21 21.79
C SER A 217 9.58 13.87 21.43
N PHE A 218 9.84 12.66 20.93
CA PHE A 218 11.15 12.24 20.42
C PHE A 218 11.39 12.65 18.96
N PHE A 219 10.33 13.03 18.22
CA PHE A 219 10.36 13.32 16.79
C PHE A 219 10.05 14.78 16.43
N ASN A 220 9.69 15.61 17.43
CA ASN A 220 9.61 17.07 17.31
C ASN A 220 10.86 17.71 17.93
#